data_AF-A0A0V0HBP4-F1
#
_entry.id   AF-A0A0V0HBP4-F1
#
_cell.length_a   1.000
_cell.length_b   1.000
_cell.length_c   1.000
_cell.angle_alpha   90.00
_cell.angle_beta   90.00
_cell.angle_gamma   90.00
#
_symmetry.space_group_name_H-M   'P 1'
#
loop_
_entity.id
_entity.type
_entity.pdbx_description
1 polymer ?
#
loop_
_entity_poly.entity_id
_entity_poly.type
_entity_poly.pdbx_seq_one_letter_code
_entity_poly.pdbx_strand_id
1 'polypeptide(L)'
;MGDSLERLGSEEVLGPESSIMKEELSMDIDPPFKESLATTEDWRKALDKVVPAVVVLRTNACRAFDTEAAGASYATGFVDFLYGAYIIPAI
;
A
#
# COMPACT_ATOMS: atom_id res chain seq x y z
N MET A 1 10.49 -44.26 31.20
CA MET A 1 10.69 -43.28 32.27
C MET A 1 9.34 -43.03 32.89
N GLY A 2 9.16 -43.43 34.14
CA GLY A 2 7.87 -43.44 34.81
C GLY A 2 8.08 -43.12 36.28
N ASP A 3 7.74 -41.90 36.64
CA ASP A 3 7.63 -41.34 37.98
C ASP A 3 6.31 -40.56 37.97
N SER A 4 5.25 -41.21 38.45
CA SER A 4 4.71 -41.14 39.82
C SER A 4 3.90 -39.87 40.07
N LEU A 5 2.60 -40.12 40.14
CA LEU A 5 1.47 -39.31 40.59
C LEU A 5 1.79 -38.47 41.86
N GLU A 6 0.92 -37.49 42.14
CA GLU A 6 0.59 -36.91 43.45
C GLU A 6 1.07 -35.48 43.71
N ARG A 7 0.19 -34.49 43.47
CA ARG A 7 -0.32 -33.64 44.57
C ARG A 7 -1.50 -32.78 44.13
N LEU A 8 -2.57 -32.96 44.89
CA LEU A 8 -3.93 -32.45 44.73
C LEU A 8 -4.03 -30.94 44.98
N GLY A 9 -4.97 -30.33 44.23
CA GLY A 9 -6.02 -29.40 44.67
C GLY A 9 -5.73 -28.39 45.79
N SER A 10 -5.94 -27.12 45.46
CA SER A 10 -6.58 -26.16 46.37
C SER A 10 -7.38 -25.18 45.52
N GLU A 11 -8.66 -25.49 45.36
CA GLU A 11 -9.71 -24.54 44.98
C GLU A 11 -9.98 -23.64 46.19
N GLU A 12 -9.84 -22.32 46.07
CA GLU A 12 -10.58 -21.39 46.93
C GLU A 12 -11.05 -20.17 46.12
N VAL A 13 -12.35 -19.93 46.31
CA VAL A 13 -13.27 -19.02 45.64
C VAL A 13 -13.01 -17.57 46.03
N LEU A 14 -13.13 -16.63 45.10
CA LEU A 14 -13.55 -15.25 45.40
C LEU A 14 -14.07 -14.52 44.14
N GLY A 15 -15.40 -14.49 44.04
CA GLY A 15 -16.25 -13.29 43.90
C GLY A 15 -16.13 -12.37 42.66
N PRO A 16 -17.23 -11.67 42.31
CA PRO A 16 -17.41 -10.96 41.05
C PRO A 16 -16.83 -9.53 41.09
N GLU A 17 -16.97 -8.82 39.97
CA GLU A 17 -16.86 -7.36 39.74
C GLU A 17 -15.49 -6.68 39.50
N SER A 18 -15.23 -6.38 38.22
CA SER A 18 -14.92 -5.03 37.69
C SER A 18 -14.71 -5.15 36.17
N SER A 19 -15.77 -4.97 35.37
CA SER A 19 -16.22 -3.69 34.84
C SER A 19 -15.23 -3.08 33.82
N ILE A 20 -15.80 -2.69 32.67
CA ILE A 20 -15.34 -1.61 31.79
C ILE A 20 -14.38 -2.04 30.65
N MET A 21 -14.99 -2.12 29.44
CA MET A 21 -14.41 -1.85 28.11
C MET A 21 -13.71 -3.02 27.38
N LYS A 22 -14.49 -3.97 26.87
CA LYS A 22 -14.11 -4.72 25.64
C LYS A 22 -15.27 -4.78 24.64
N GLU A 23 -16.01 -3.69 24.52
CA GLU A 23 -17.12 -3.55 23.57
C GLU A 23 -17.06 -2.22 22.81
N GLU A 24 -15.85 -1.75 22.46
CA GLU A 24 -15.72 -0.60 21.56
C GLU A 24 -14.36 -0.58 20.84
N LEU A 25 -14.15 -1.53 19.92
CA LEU A 25 -13.17 -1.31 18.84
C LEU A 25 -13.65 -1.92 17.52
N SER A 26 -14.95 -1.84 17.25
CA SER A 26 -15.48 -2.01 15.91
C SER A 26 -15.38 -0.67 15.18
N MET A 27 -14.23 -0.40 14.57
CA MET A 27 -14.17 0.57 13.47
C MET A 27 -14.62 -0.15 12.18
N ASP A 28 -15.86 -0.62 12.17
CA ASP A 28 -16.57 -0.90 10.93
C ASP A 28 -16.98 0.45 10.34
N ILE A 29 -16.27 0.88 9.31
CA ILE A 29 -16.81 1.12 7.96
C ILE A 29 -15.56 1.26 7.07
N ASP A 30 -15.02 0.13 6.62
CA ASP A 30 -14.43 0.15 5.28
C ASP A 30 -15.63 0.44 4.34
N PRO A 31 -15.58 1.47 3.47
CA PRO A 31 -16.63 1.65 2.46
C PRO A 31 -16.92 0.29 1.81
N PRO A 32 -18.18 -0.05 1.53
CA PRO A 32 -18.55 -1.38 1.06
C PRO A 32 -17.58 -1.75 -0.06
N PHE A 33 -16.78 -2.80 0.17
CA PHE A 33 -15.75 -3.22 -0.75
C PHE A 33 -16.45 -3.54 -2.07
N LYS A 34 -16.39 -2.57 -2.98
CA LYS A 34 -17.05 -2.69 -4.27
C LYS A 34 -16.11 -3.53 -5.09
N GLU A 35 -16.40 -4.83 -5.14
CA GLU A 35 -15.67 -5.76 -5.99
C GLU A 35 -15.51 -5.12 -7.38
N SER A 36 -14.27 -5.08 -7.85
CA SER A 36 -13.97 -4.52 -9.16
C SER A 36 -14.72 -5.31 -10.21
N LEU A 37 -15.77 -4.72 -10.78
CA LEU A 37 -16.54 -5.29 -11.89
C LEU A 37 -15.74 -5.29 -13.20
N ALA A 38 -14.56 -4.68 -13.22
CA ALA A 38 -13.71 -4.63 -14.42
C ALA A 38 -13.17 -6.03 -14.75
N THR A 39 -13.48 -6.50 -15.95
CA THR A 39 -12.97 -7.76 -16.48
C THR A 39 -11.52 -7.59 -16.96
N THR A 40 -10.79 -8.69 -17.13
CA THR A 40 -9.43 -8.68 -17.73
C THR A 40 -9.40 -7.97 -19.08
N GLU A 41 -10.47 -8.09 -19.87
CA GLU A 41 -10.57 -7.46 -21.18
C GLU A 41 -10.74 -5.94 -21.07
N ASP A 42 -11.40 -5.46 -20.02
CA ASP A 42 -11.55 -4.02 -19.75
C ASP A 42 -10.20 -3.39 -19.38
N TRP A 43 -9.38 -4.09 -18.59
CA TRP A 43 -8.01 -3.67 -18.30
C TRP A 43 -7.13 -3.62 -19.54
N ARG A 44 -7.24 -4.62 -20.42
CA ARG A 44 -6.50 -4.65 -21.68
C ARG A 44 -6.86 -3.47 -22.57
N LYS A 45 -8.16 -3.21 -22.74
CA LYS A 45 -8.65 -2.03 -23.49
C LYS A 45 -8.23 -0.70 -22.87
N ALA A 46 -8.18 -0.63 -21.54
CA ALA A 46 -7.71 0.57 -20.85
C ALA A 46 -6.22 0.79 -21.14
N LEU A 47 -5.39 -0.26 -21.01
CA LEU A 47 -3.96 -0.22 -21.30
C LEU A 47 -3.68 0.20 -22.75
N ASP A 48 -4.36 -0.39 -23.73
CA ASP A 48 -4.20 -0.04 -25.14
C ASP A 48 -4.45 1.47 -25.41
N LYS A 49 -5.30 2.11 -24.60
CA LYS A 49 -5.59 3.55 -24.72
C LYS A 49 -4.58 4.43 -23.98
N VAL A 50 -4.11 4.01 -22.80
CA VAL A 50 -3.25 4.87 -21.95
C VAL A 50 -1.76 4.71 -22.25
N VAL A 51 -1.31 3.53 -22.68
CA VAL A 51 0.12 3.25 -22.95
C VAL A 51 0.75 4.26 -23.93
N PRO A 52 0.09 4.67 -25.04
CA PRO A 52 0.65 5.69 -25.94
C PRO A 52 0.91 7.05 -25.28
N ALA A 53 0.23 7.37 -24.18
CA ALA A 53 0.41 8.61 -23.43
C ALA A 53 1.44 8.49 -22.29
N VAL A 54 1.91 7.27 -21.99
CA VAL A 54 2.93 7.02 -20.97
C VAL A 54 4.31 7.36 -21.54
N VAL A 55 5.05 8.18 -20.79
CA VAL A 55 6.40 8.60 -21.15
C VAL A 55 7.36 8.34 -19.98
N VAL A 56 8.63 8.16 -20.32
CA VAL A 56 9.73 8.12 -19.35
C VAL A 56 10.59 9.36 -19.54
N LEU A 57 10.68 10.15 -18.48
CA LEU A 57 11.55 11.31 -18.36
C LEU A 57 12.92 10.88 -17.87
N ARG A 58 13.98 11.29 -18.57
CA ARG A 58 15.36 11.19 -18.09
C ARG A 58 15.92 12.59 -17.89
N THR A 59 16.28 12.93 -16.66
CA THR A 59 16.94 14.19 -16.32
C THR A 59 18.41 13.92 -16.09
N ASN A 60 19.29 14.63 -16.81
CA ASN A 60 20.74 14.58 -16.59
C ASN A 60 21.19 15.83 -15.85
N ALA A 61 22.03 15.68 -14.84
CA ALA A 61 22.70 16.80 -14.17
C ALA A 61 23.97 17.19 -14.95
N CYS A 62 24.21 18.49 -15.12
CA CYS A 62 25.38 19.00 -15.82
C CYS A 62 26.66 18.76 -15.02
N ARG A 63 27.73 18.37 -15.72
CA ARG A 63 29.09 18.22 -15.17
C ARG A 63 29.72 19.60 -14.97
N ALA A 64 30.10 19.96 -13.74
CA ALA A 64 31.08 21.03 -13.53
C ALA A 64 32.49 20.52 -13.89
N PHE A 65 33.36 21.41 -14.38
CA PHE A 65 34.69 21.11 -14.96
C PHE A 65 35.45 19.97 -14.24
N ASP A 66 35.36 18.80 -14.87
CA ASP A 66 36.24 17.62 -14.85
C ASP A 66 36.52 16.79 -13.58
N THR A 67 35.63 16.72 -12.57
CA THR A 67 35.81 15.70 -11.49
C THR A 67 34.58 14.93 -10.98
N GLU A 68 33.34 15.24 -11.38
CA GLU A 68 32.15 14.52 -10.87
C GLU A 68 31.50 13.56 -11.89
N ALA A 69 30.91 12.48 -11.38
CA ALA A 69 30.07 11.59 -12.19
C ALA A 69 28.79 12.33 -12.59
N ALA A 70 28.46 12.34 -13.89
CA ALA A 70 27.21 12.94 -14.37
C ALA A 70 26.02 12.17 -13.77
N GLY A 71 25.21 12.86 -12.95
CA GLY A 71 24.00 12.29 -12.40
C GLY A 71 22.92 12.12 -13.48
N ALA A 72 22.14 11.05 -13.36
CA ALA A 72 20.93 10.87 -14.15
C ALA A 72 19.81 10.36 -13.24
N SER A 73 18.61 10.92 -13.40
CA SER A 73 17.39 10.42 -12.76
C SER A 73 16.35 10.08 -13.82
N TYR A 74 15.48 9.14 -13.48
CA TYR A 74 14.38 8.70 -14.34
C TYR A 74 13.07 8.86 -13.59
N ALA A 75 12.02 9.25 -14.31
CA ALA A 75 10.65 9.31 -13.81
C ALA A 75 9.68 8.85 -14.89
N THR A 76 8.58 8.22 -14.50
CA THR A 76 7.49 7.88 -15.43
C THR A 76 6.39 8.94 -15.29
N GLY A 77 5.70 9.26 -16.37
CA GLY A 77 4.57 10.18 -16.35
C GLY A 77 3.63 10.01 -17.53
N PHE A 78 2.63 10.87 -17.59
CA PHE A 78 1.63 10.91 -18.65
C PHE A 78 1.59 12.29 -19.31
N VAL A 79 1.29 12.34 -20.61
CA VAL A 79 1.08 13.61 -21.32
C VAL A 79 -0.32 14.16 -21.02
N ASP A 80 -0.39 15.41 -20.55
CA ASP A 80 -1.62 16.18 -20.38
C ASP A 80 -1.64 17.36 -21.37
N PHE A 81 -2.80 17.62 -21.96
CA PHE A 81 -3.05 18.66 -22.95
C PHE A 81 -3.99 19.77 -22.45
N LEU A 82 -4.48 19.70 -21.21
CA LEU A 82 -5.54 20.60 -20.71
C LEU A 82 -5.18 22.10 -20.73
N TYR A 83 -3.89 22.46 -20.65
CA TYR A 83 -3.41 23.85 -20.66
C TYR A 83 -2.19 24.09 -21.56
N GLY A 84 -1.84 23.11 -22.41
CA GLY A 84 -0.55 23.00 -23.09
C GLY A 84 0.00 21.58 -22.96
N ALA A 85 1.15 21.28 -23.57
CA ALA A 85 1.77 19.95 -23.48
C ALA A 85 2.59 19.84 -22.18
N TYR A 86 2.00 19.26 -21.15
CA TYR A 86 2.65 19.01 -19.85
C TYR A 86 2.84 17.51 -19.61
N ILE A 87 3.83 17.16 -18.79
CA ILE A 87 4.01 15.78 -18.32
C ILE A 87 3.70 15.73 -16.84
N ILE A 88 2.71 14.92 -16.47
CA ILE A 88 2.31 14.67 -15.08
C ILE A 88 3.10 13.43 -14.59
N PRO A 89 4.04 13.59 -13.66
CA PRO A 89 4.79 12.45 -13.12
C PRO A 89 3.87 11.51 -12.33
N ALA A 90 4.04 10.21 -12.52
CA ALA A 90 3.43 9.18 -11.68
C ALA A 90 4.22 9.08 -10.37
N ILE A 91 3.51 9.18 -9.23
CA ILE A 91 4.07 9.12 -7.87
C ILE A 91 4.40 7.66 -7.52
#